data_AF-A0A7J7QC15-F1
#
_entry.id   AF-A0A7J7QC15-F1
#
_cell.length_a   1.000
_cell.length_b   1.000
_cell.length_c   1.000
_cell.angle_alpha   90.00
_cell.angle_beta   90.00
_cell.angle_gamma   90.00
#
_symmetry.space_group_name_H-M   'P 1'
#
loop_
_entity.id
_entity.type
_entity.pdbx_description
1 polymer ?
#
loop_
_entity_poly.entity_id
_entity_poly.type
_entity_poly.pdbx_seq_one_letter_code
_entity_poly.pdbx_strand_id
1 'polypeptide(L)'
;MKLEDDNKLKDQRSLDNIRIKYGIKRGLDGRVQLRRRSGTWVSVRLDMEVPGAILLRDSKTEQVYALETDSLPQVDLSDDYVLFMMFADGQWEDDMTPIEFEEDGGKAEQLKMSEKEFQSFIGILKEPEEEPSSMRK
;
A
#
# COMPACT_ATOMS: atom_id res chain seq x y z
N MET A 1 -28.82 -7.77 23.46
CA MET A 1 -28.46 -8.02 22.06
C MET A 1 -28.66 -6.79 21.18
N LYS A 2 -29.88 -6.30 20.88
CA LYS A 2 -30.06 -5.12 19.98
C LYS A 2 -29.32 -3.83 20.39
N LEU A 3 -29.25 -3.52 21.69
CA LEU A 3 -28.58 -2.29 22.18
C LEU A 3 -27.05 -2.31 22.03
N GLU A 4 -26.42 -3.50 22.09
CA GLU A 4 -24.98 -3.64 21.95
C GLU A 4 -24.56 -3.54 20.48
N ASP A 5 -25.38 -4.07 19.58
CA ASP A 5 -25.17 -3.99 18.13
C ASP A 5 -25.31 -2.56 17.61
N ASP A 6 -26.30 -1.81 18.11
CA ASP A 6 -26.49 -0.39 17.75
C ASP A 6 -25.34 0.51 18.22
N ASN A 7 -24.75 0.23 19.40
CA ASN A 7 -23.57 0.96 19.87
C ASN A 7 -22.32 0.63 19.03
N LYS A 8 -22.07 -0.65 18.71
CA LYS A 8 -20.97 -1.06 17.83
C LYS A 8 -21.06 -0.41 16.45
N LEU A 9 -22.27 -0.33 15.88
CA LEU A 9 -22.50 0.33 14.59
C LEU A 9 -22.25 1.85 14.64
N LYS A 10 -22.61 2.51 15.74
CA LYS A 10 -22.32 3.95 15.94
C LYS A 10 -20.82 4.21 16.10
N ASP A 11 -20.13 3.35 16.84
CA ASP A 11 -18.68 3.46 17.03
C ASP A 11 -17.93 3.25 15.72
N GLN A 12 -18.34 2.26 14.93
CA GLN A 12 -17.75 2.00 13.61
C GLN A 12 -17.94 3.16 12.63
N ARG A 13 -19.15 3.72 12.55
CA ARG A 13 -19.41 4.92 11.74
C ARG A 13 -18.59 6.13 12.21
N SER A 14 -18.40 6.27 13.51
CA SER A 14 -17.61 7.36 14.08
C SER A 14 -16.13 7.22 13.71
N LEU A 15 -15.58 6.00 13.76
CA LEU A 15 -14.22 5.70 13.31
C LEU A 15 -14.04 5.95 11.81
N ASP A 16 -15.00 5.51 10.99
CA ASP A 16 -14.96 5.74 9.54
C ASP A 16 -14.96 7.25 9.21
N ASN A 17 -15.75 8.05 9.93
CA ASN A 17 -15.76 9.50 9.77
C ASN A 17 -14.39 10.13 10.11
N ILE A 18 -13.73 9.65 11.17
CA ILE A 18 -12.38 10.12 11.52
C ILE A 18 -11.38 9.72 10.44
N ARG A 19 -11.38 8.46 10.00
CA ARG A 19 -10.50 7.99 8.90
C ARG A 19 -10.67 8.84 7.65
N ILE A 20 -11.90 9.07 7.21
CA ILE A 20 -12.22 9.86 6.02
C ILE A 20 -11.69 11.30 6.14
N LYS A 21 -11.74 11.90 7.34
CA LYS A 21 -11.20 13.25 7.59
C LYS A 21 -9.69 13.33 7.27
N TYR A 22 -8.95 12.26 7.50
CA TYR A 22 -7.53 12.15 7.19
C TYR A 22 -7.25 11.47 5.84
N GLY A 23 -8.26 11.33 4.98
CA GLY A 23 -8.09 10.71 3.66
C GLY A 23 -7.86 9.20 3.71
N ILE A 24 -8.25 8.52 4.78
CA ILE A 24 -8.11 7.07 4.93
C ILE A 24 -9.49 6.41 4.77
N LYS A 25 -9.54 5.30 4.05
CA LYS A 25 -10.70 4.40 3.97
C LYS A 25 -10.26 2.99 4.30
N ARG A 26 -11.17 2.24 4.93
CA ARG A 26 -11.01 0.81 5.15
C ARG A 26 -12.22 0.05 4.59
N GLY A 27 -11.95 -0.94 3.75
CA GLY A 27 -12.95 -1.86 3.24
C GLY A 27 -13.44 -2.83 4.32
N LEU A 28 -14.57 -3.48 4.08
CA LEU A 28 -15.07 -4.55 4.95
C LEU A 28 -14.14 -5.77 4.97
N ASP A 29 -13.31 -5.91 3.94
CA ASP A 29 -12.25 -6.90 3.79
C ASP A 29 -10.93 -6.50 4.48
N GLY A 30 -10.93 -5.37 5.21
CA GLY A 30 -9.76 -4.86 5.93
C GLY A 30 -8.78 -4.08 5.06
N ARG A 31 -9.02 -3.95 3.74
CA ARG A 31 -8.10 -3.25 2.84
C ARG A 31 -8.13 -1.75 3.05
N VAL A 32 -6.97 -1.13 2.96
CA VAL A 32 -6.81 0.31 3.19
C VAL A 32 -6.70 1.04 1.85
N GLN A 33 -7.34 2.19 1.77
CA GLN A 33 -7.15 3.15 0.68
C GLN A 33 -6.80 4.52 1.23
N LEU A 34 -5.90 5.22 0.55
CA LEU A 34 -5.50 6.59 0.88
C LEU A 34 -5.98 7.53 -0.21
N ARG A 35 -6.32 8.76 0.18
CA ARG A 35 -6.71 9.82 -0.74
C ARG A 35 -5.52 10.71 -1.05
N ARG A 36 -5.12 10.78 -2.31
CA ARG A 36 -4.11 11.72 -2.79
C ARG A 36 -4.61 13.15 -2.67
N ARG A 37 -3.69 14.13 -2.69
CA ARG A 37 -4.04 15.57 -2.75
C ARG A 37 -4.87 15.91 -4.00
N SER A 38 -4.67 15.18 -5.10
CA SER A 38 -5.49 15.27 -6.32
C SER A 38 -6.95 14.82 -6.14
N GLY A 39 -7.26 14.15 -5.03
CA GLY A 39 -8.56 13.59 -4.71
C GLY A 39 -8.79 12.16 -5.20
N THR A 40 -7.86 11.57 -5.95
CA THR A 40 -7.91 10.14 -6.33
C THR A 40 -7.59 9.24 -5.14
N TRP A 41 -8.11 8.02 -5.18
CA TRP A 41 -7.83 7.02 -4.16
C TRP A 41 -6.74 6.06 -4.64
N VAL A 42 -5.85 5.67 -3.75
CA VAL A 42 -4.84 4.64 -3.99
C VAL A 42 -5.11 3.49 -3.04
N SER A 43 -5.01 2.25 -3.54
CA SER A 43 -5.09 1.06 -2.69
C SER A 43 -3.73 0.80 -2.05
N VAL A 44 -3.71 0.42 -0.78
CA VAL A 44 -2.49 0.18 0.00
C VAL A 44 -2.39 -1.28 0.39
N ARG A 45 -1.18 -1.82 0.33
CA ARG A 45 -0.83 -3.14 0.87
C ARG A 45 0.61 -3.15 1.34
N LEU A 46 0.95 -4.13 2.17
CA LEU A 46 2.33 -4.47 2.46
C LEU A 46 2.93 -5.26 1.30
N ASP A 47 4.22 -5.05 1.07
CA ASP A 47 5.04 -6.02 0.34
C ASP A 47 5.29 -7.22 1.27
N MET A 48 5.04 -8.44 0.80
CA MET A 48 5.18 -9.65 1.64
C MET A 48 6.61 -10.20 1.62
N GLU A 49 7.46 -9.72 0.71
CA GLU A 49 8.86 -10.13 0.56
C GLU A 49 9.82 -9.16 1.26
N VAL A 50 9.49 -7.86 1.29
CA VAL A 50 10.33 -6.83 1.92
C VAL A 50 9.67 -6.25 3.17
N PRO A 51 10.21 -6.54 4.37
CA PRO A 51 9.72 -5.95 5.63
C PRO A 51 9.76 -4.42 5.59
N GLY A 52 8.67 -3.80 6.01
CA GLY A 52 8.56 -2.33 6.06
C GLY A 52 8.29 -1.66 4.69
N ALA A 53 8.26 -2.40 3.59
CA ALA A 53 7.88 -1.86 2.29
C ALA A 53 6.35 -1.89 2.09
N ILE A 54 5.84 -0.79 1.55
CA ILE A 54 4.43 -0.58 1.28
C ILE A 54 4.26 -0.37 -0.22
N LEU A 55 3.26 -1.02 -0.80
CA LEU A 55 2.87 -0.83 -2.18
C LEU A 55 1.58 -0.02 -2.26
N LEU A 56 1.55 0.93 -3.17
CA LEU A 56 0.40 1.77 -3.46
C LEU A 56 0.01 1.64 -4.93
N ARG A 57 -1.28 1.47 -5.22
CA ARG A 57 -1.82 1.36 -6.58
C ARG A 57 -2.85 2.44 -6.84
N ASP A 58 -2.59 3.30 -7.82
CA ASP A 58 -3.51 4.36 -8.21
C ASP A 58 -4.76 3.79 -8.88
N SER A 59 -5.94 4.10 -8.34
CA SER A 59 -7.20 3.56 -8.86
C SER A 59 -7.56 4.05 -10.26
N LYS A 60 -7.00 5.17 -10.70
CA LYS A 60 -7.29 5.79 -11.99
C LYS A 60 -6.25 5.45 -13.05
N THR A 61 -4.96 5.48 -12.71
CA THR A 61 -3.87 5.23 -13.68
C THR A 61 -3.34 3.81 -13.65
N GLU A 62 -3.74 3.01 -12.65
CA GLU A 62 -3.28 1.65 -12.39
C GLU A 62 -1.79 1.53 -12.04
N GLN A 63 -1.08 2.66 -11.98
CA GLN A 63 0.33 2.73 -11.67
C GLN A 63 0.61 2.30 -10.23
N VAL A 64 1.70 1.58 -10.06
CA VAL A 64 2.18 1.09 -8.77
C VAL A 64 3.38 1.93 -8.30
N TYR A 65 3.40 2.18 -7.01
CA TYR A 65 4.43 2.92 -6.29
C TYR A 65 4.85 2.11 -5.06
N ALA A 66 6.11 2.26 -4.68
CA ALA A 66 6.65 1.80 -3.41
C ALA A 66 6.73 2.98 -2.43
N LEU A 67 6.58 2.68 -1.16
CA LEU A 67 6.87 3.56 -0.04
C LEU A 67 7.68 2.75 0.97
N GLU A 68 8.91 3.18 1.21
CA GLU A 68 9.78 2.55 2.20
C GLU A 68 9.57 3.21 3.56
N THR A 69 9.59 2.42 4.63
CA THR A 69 9.51 2.94 5.99
C THR A 69 10.86 2.80 6.66
N ASP A 70 11.57 3.93 6.82
CA ASP A 70 12.94 3.95 7.37
C ASP A 70 13.06 3.38 8.79
N SER A 71 11.95 3.32 9.53
CA SER A 71 11.95 3.08 10.97
C SER A 71 11.00 1.99 11.46
N LEU A 72 10.23 1.34 10.58
CA LEU A 72 9.21 0.35 10.96
C LEU A 72 9.46 -1.00 10.26
N PRO A 73 10.22 -1.91 10.89
CA PRO A 73 10.46 -3.24 10.31
C PRO A 73 9.17 -4.07 10.19
N GLN A 74 8.12 -3.71 10.92
CA GLN A 74 6.79 -4.29 10.80
C GLN A 74 5.74 -3.18 10.84
N VAL A 75 4.98 -3.07 9.76
CA VAL A 75 3.83 -2.17 9.67
C VAL A 75 2.57 -3.01 9.80
N ASP A 76 1.73 -2.70 10.77
CA ASP A 76 0.40 -3.31 10.90
C ASP A 76 -0.68 -2.35 10.37
N LEU A 77 -1.10 -2.55 9.13
CA LEU A 77 -2.18 -1.76 8.52
C LEU A 77 -3.56 -2.05 9.14
N SER A 78 -3.67 -3.06 10.02
CA SER A 78 -4.90 -3.35 10.74
C SER A 78 -5.12 -2.39 11.92
N ASP A 79 -4.08 -1.73 12.43
CA ASP A 79 -4.15 -0.76 13.51
C ASP A 79 -4.34 0.67 12.95
N ASP A 80 -5.45 1.32 13.34
CA ASP A 80 -5.71 2.71 12.94
C ASP A 80 -4.67 3.70 13.48
N TYR A 81 -4.08 3.43 14.65
CA TYR A 81 -3.04 4.30 15.20
C TYR A 81 -1.83 4.34 14.27
N VAL A 82 -1.41 3.17 13.76
CA VAL A 82 -0.33 3.05 12.76
C VAL A 82 -0.73 3.79 11.46
N LEU A 83 -1.96 3.59 10.97
CA LEU A 83 -2.43 4.29 9.77
C LEU A 83 -2.40 5.82 9.93
N PHE A 84 -2.87 6.34 11.07
CA PHE A 84 -2.84 7.78 11.32
C PHE A 84 -1.41 8.30 11.46
N MET A 85 -0.56 7.58 12.18
CA MET A 85 0.85 7.95 12.35
C MET A 85 1.58 8.07 11.00
N MET A 86 1.27 7.17 10.06
CA MET A 86 1.98 7.11 8.78
C MET A 86 1.39 7.98 7.68
N PHE A 87 0.07 8.19 7.66
CA PHE A 87 -0.59 8.75 6.48
C PHE A 87 -1.37 10.04 6.73
N ALA A 88 -1.60 10.44 7.99
CA ALA A 88 -2.49 11.55 8.30
C ALA A 88 -1.94 12.92 7.89
N ASP A 89 -0.60 13.08 7.81
CA ASP A 89 0.05 14.33 7.40
C ASP A 89 0.17 14.51 5.87
N GLY A 90 -0.08 13.43 5.12
CA GLY A 90 0.03 13.41 3.66
C GLY A 90 1.46 13.41 3.10
N GLN A 91 2.51 13.33 3.93
CA GLN A 91 3.92 13.30 3.46
C GLN A 91 4.21 12.08 2.60
N TRP A 92 3.53 10.96 2.87
CA TRP A 92 3.63 9.74 2.07
C TRP A 92 3.48 9.97 0.56
N GLU A 93 2.73 10.98 0.10
CA GLU A 93 2.57 11.23 -1.34
C GLU A 93 3.86 11.76 -1.99
N ASP A 94 4.69 12.47 -1.23
CA ASP A 94 5.99 12.99 -1.67
C ASP A 94 7.08 11.92 -1.62
N ASP A 95 6.94 10.93 -0.74
CA ASP A 95 7.90 9.84 -0.53
C ASP A 95 7.65 8.62 -1.44
N MET A 96 6.55 8.61 -2.21
CA MET A 96 6.25 7.52 -3.14
C MET A 96 7.28 7.45 -4.27
N THR A 97 7.86 6.27 -4.45
CA THR A 97 8.76 5.96 -5.57
C THR A 97 8.01 5.13 -6.62
N PRO A 98 7.98 5.55 -7.90
CA PRO A 98 7.36 4.74 -8.95
C PRO A 98 8.14 3.43 -9.12
N ILE A 99 7.41 2.32 -9.26
CA ILE A 99 8.05 1.05 -9.57
C ILE A 99 8.17 0.94 -11.08
N GLU A 100 9.38 0.82 -11.58
CA GLU A 100 9.69 0.75 -13.01
C GLU A 100 10.32 -0.60 -13.36
N PHE A 101 10.06 -1.07 -14.58
CA PHE A 101 10.69 -2.25 -15.17
C PHE A 101 11.20 -1.91 -16.57
N GLU A 102 12.25 -2.59 -16.99
CA GLU A 102 12.82 -2.43 -18.33
C GLU A 102 12.16 -3.44 -19.27
N GLU A 103 11.47 -2.96 -20.30
CA GLU A 103 11.01 -3.84 -21.39
C GLU A 103 12.15 -4.17 -22.35
N ASP A 104 12.01 -5.29 -23.06
CA ASP A 104 12.90 -5.73 -24.14
C ASP A 104 13.06 -4.62 -25.21
N GLY A 105 14.07 -3.78 -25.04
CA GLY A 105 14.24 -2.55 -25.81
C GLY A 105 14.90 -1.39 -25.06
N GLY A 106 15.10 -1.52 -23.75
CA GLY A 106 15.89 -0.59 -22.95
C GLY A 106 15.13 0.64 -22.45
N LYS A 107 13.80 0.59 -22.51
CA LYS A 107 12.93 1.67 -22.04
C LYS A 107 12.32 1.27 -20.71
N ALA A 108 12.58 2.06 -19.68
CA ALA A 108 11.91 1.93 -18.39
C ALA A 108 10.43 2.33 -18.54
N GLU A 109 9.53 1.44 -18.14
CA GLU A 109 8.10 1.71 -18.02
C GLU A 109 7.64 1.52 -16.57
N GLN A 110 6.73 2.37 -16.11
CA GLN A 110 6.16 2.23 -14.78
C GLN A 110 5.19 1.04 -14.74
N LEU A 111 5.35 0.19 -13.73
CA LEU A 111 4.48 -0.94 -13.44
C LEU A 111 3.03 -0.47 -13.30
N LYS A 112 2.15 -1.13 -14.06
CA LYS A 112 0.70 -0.97 -13.96
C LYS A 112 0.07 -2.31 -13.61
N MET A 113 -0.89 -2.27 -12.69
CA MET A 113 -1.62 -3.46 -12.26
C MET A 113 -3.10 -3.16 -12.14
N SER A 114 -3.93 -4.05 -12.66
CA SER A 114 -5.34 -4.05 -12.33
C SER A 114 -5.52 -4.27 -10.82
N GLU A 115 -6.67 -3.88 -10.28
CA GLU A 115 -6.96 -4.09 -8.86
C GLU A 115 -6.88 -5.56 -8.46
N LYS A 116 -7.37 -6.47 -9.31
CA LYS A 116 -7.33 -7.92 -9.06
C LYS A 116 -5.89 -8.44 -8.99
N GLU A 117 -5.04 -8.03 -9.91
CA GLU A 117 -3.63 -8.43 -9.91
C GLU A 117 -2.93 -7.87 -8.67
N PHE A 118 -3.16 -6.60 -8.36
CA PHE A 118 -2.58 -5.96 -7.17
C PHE A 118 -3.00 -6.64 -5.87
N GLN A 119 -4.21 -7.18 -5.79
CA GLN A 119 -4.69 -7.93 -4.62
C GLN A 119 -4.05 -9.31 -4.48
N SER A 120 -3.72 -9.98 -5.58
CA SER A 120 -3.10 -11.31 -5.60
C SER A 120 -1.57 -11.28 -5.61
N PHE A 121 -0.99 -10.08 -5.71
CA PHE A 121 0.44 -9.88 -5.80
C PHE A 121 1.18 -10.33 -4.52
N ILE A 122 2.46 -10.69 -4.59
CA ILE A 122 3.22 -11.21 -3.43
C ILE A 122 4.34 -10.23 -3.03
N GLY A 123 5.21 -9.81 -3.94
CA GLY A 123 6.27 -8.81 -3.69
C GLY A 123 7.02 -8.45 -4.98
N ILE A 124 7.61 -7.24 -5.03
CA ILE A 124 8.35 -6.72 -6.21
C ILE A 124 9.86 -6.85 -6.06
N LEU A 125 10.36 -6.99 -4.83
CA LEU A 125 11.77 -6.79 -4.51
C LEU A 125 12.44 -8.11 -4.14
N LYS A 126 12.41 -9.06 -5.07
CA LYS A 126 13.43 -10.10 -5.11
C LYS A 126 14.47 -9.67 -6.12
N GLU A 127 15.62 -9.18 -5.65
CA GLU A 127 16.82 -9.21 -6.49
C GLU A 127 16.93 -10.65 -7.02
N PRO A 128 17.14 -10.85 -8.34
CA PRO A 128 17.46 -12.18 -8.83
C PRO A 128 18.69 -12.63 -8.07
N GLU A 129 18.56 -13.74 -7.32
CA GLU A 129 19.70 -14.40 -6.68
C GLU A 129 20.82 -14.47 -7.73
N GLU A 130 21.95 -13.81 -7.49
CA GLU A 130 23.13 -13.97 -8.32
C GLU A 130 23.42 -15.47 -8.40
N GLU A 131 23.19 -16.08 -9.56
CA GLU A 131 23.65 -17.44 -9.80
C GLU A 131 25.15 -17.46 -9.46
N PRO A 132 25.63 -18.31 -8.54
CA PRO A 132 27.05 -18.39 -8.27
C PRO A 132 27.73 -18.81 -9.56
N SER A 133 28.41 -17.83 -10.17
CA SER A 133 29.13 -17.98 -11.42
C SER A 133 30.00 -19.23 -11.31
N SER A 134 29.75 -20.21 -12.16
CA SER A 134 30.59 -21.39 -12.26
C SER A 134 32.03 -20.96 -12.55
N MET A 135 32.90 -20.96 -11.55
CA MET A 135 34.34 -20.99 -11.78
C MET A 135 34.75 -22.46 -11.88
N ARG A 136 34.73 -22.90 -13.14
CA ARG A 136 35.65 -23.89 -13.69
C ARG A 136 37.02 -23.84 -13.01
N LYS A 137 37.51 -24.99 -12.57
CA LYS A 137 38.83 -25.52 -12.94
C LYS A 137 38.80 -27.04 -12.85
#